data_AF-A0A918GDE9-F1
#
_entry.id   AF-A0A918GDE9-F1
#
_cell.length_a   1.000
_cell.length_b   1.000
_cell.length_c   1.000
_cell.angle_alpha   90.00
_cell.angle_beta   90.00
_cell.angle_gamma   90.00
#
_symmetry.space_group_name_H-M   'P 1'
#
loop_
_entity.id
_entity.type
_entity.pdbx_description
1 polymer ?
#
loop_
_entity_poly.entity_id
_entity_poly.type
_entity_poly.pdbx_seq_one_letter_code
_entity_poly.pdbx_strand_id
1 'polypeptide(L)'
;MRHGALRALERIAQDNPDYRQMVVDAICAYLRTPYSAPAEEHGHLHAPLCPAGAGFAVPVADAAPTAAQGQPHQEHEVRLTAQQILREHLHPGQRSWPLRRPARAFWADIDLDLTGAVLVDLDLSECVIRDARFTGATFAGVTLFRATAFTRDVHFTEATFTTVVEFDDATFTTARFIDVKFASVAGFGKATFAGAADFTRATFTYNAAFTGANFTGIADFTRATFHSNAWFGAVPFAGDATFTAATFIGNAGFGRATFAGDVDFTGATLPPAGEIDLSAPSSWTDFTATTFNRGVPPKLAPFVSPPPGGSLPDMGQ
;
A
#
# COMPACT_ATOMS: atom_id res chain seq x y z
N MET A 1 -4.84 14.32 -32.30
CA MET A 1 -3.59 15.11 -32.26
C MET A 1 -2.77 14.93 -30.98
N ARG A 2 -3.36 14.77 -29.78
CA ARG A 2 -2.60 14.68 -28.50
C ARG A 2 -1.71 13.44 -28.37
N HIS A 3 -2.18 12.25 -28.76
CA HIS A 3 -1.38 11.02 -28.77
C HIS A 3 -0.10 11.11 -29.60
N GLY A 4 -0.16 11.75 -30.78
CA GLY A 4 1.01 11.93 -31.65
C GLY A 4 2.05 12.89 -31.04
N ALA A 5 1.61 13.89 -30.27
CA ALA A 5 2.51 14.80 -29.56
C ALA A 5 3.25 14.09 -28.40
N LEU A 6 2.55 13.26 -27.62
CA LEU A 6 3.17 12.47 -26.54
C LEU A 6 4.25 11.53 -27.07
N ARG A 7 3.95 10.77 -28.14
CA ARG A 7 4.92 9.87 -28.77
C ARG A 7 6.08 10.59 -29.46
N ALA A 8 5.88 11.84 -29.90
CA ALA A 8 6.96 12.66 -30.44
C ALA A 8 7.91 13.15 -29.33
N LEU A 9 7.37 13.61 -28.19
CA LEU A 9 8.15 14.00 -27.01
C LEU A 9 8.96 12.81 -26.46
N GLU A 10 8.33 11.64 -26.37
CA GLU A 10 8.96 10.39 -25.98
C GLU A 10 10.21 10.09 -26.80
N ARG A 11 10.10 10.17 -28.14
CA ARG A 11 11.22 9.89 -29.05
C ARG A 11 12.38 10.87 -28.87
N ILE A 12 12.08 12.15 -28.62
CA ILE A 12 13.12 13.16 -28.36
C ILE A 12 13.87 12.84 -27.06
N ALA A 13 13.14 12.54 -25.98
CA ALA A 13 13.74 12.20 -24.69
C ALA A 13 14.50 10.86 -24.70
N GLN A 14 14.07 9.90 -25.52
CA GLN A 14 14.72 8.61 -25.64
C GLN A 14 16.18 8.75 -26.12
N ASP A 15 16.43 9.65 -27.08
CA ASP A 15 17.75 9.89 -27.67
C ASP A 15 18.56 10.97 -26.91
N ASN A 16 17.94 11.71 -25.99
CA ASN A 16 18.54 12.83 -25.29
C ASN A 16 18.20 12.79 -23.78
N PRO A 17 19.09 12.23 -22.94
CA PRO A 17 18.83 12.05 -21.51
C PRO A 17 18.43 13.32 -20.75
N ASP A 18 19.00 14.47 -21.14
CA ASP A 18 18.74 15.77 -20.49
C ASP A 18 17.27 16.23 -20.61
N TYR A 19 16.52 15.71 -21.59
CA TYR A 19 15.10 16.06 -21.76
C TYR A 19 14.14 15.07 -21.08
N ARG A 20 14.63 13.96 -20.50
CA ARG A 20 13.75 12.91 -19.94
C ARG A 20 12.88 13.42 -18.81
N GLN A 21 13.48 14.10 -17.83
CA GLN A 21 12.71 14.69 -16.72
C GLN A 21 11.70 15.71 -17.24
N MET A 22 12.08 16.57 -18.20
CA MET A 22 11.18 17.57 -18.78
C MET A 22 9.98 16.93 -19.49
N VAL A 23 10.17 15.82 -20.20
CA VAL A 23 9.08 15.08 -20.84
C VAL A 23 8.17 14.43 -19.80
N VAL A 24 8.75 13.84 -18.76
CA VAL A 24 8.00 13.29 -17.62
C VAL A 24 7.19 14.38 -16.92
N ASP A 25 7.78 15.54 -16.65
CA ASP A 25 7.13 16.69 -16.03
C ASP A 25 5.93 17.17 -16.87
N ALA A 26 6.06 17.17 -18.20
CA ALA A 26 4.97 17.52 -19.10
C ALA A 26 3.83 16.48 -19.05
N ILE A 27 4.15 15.19 -18.97
CA ILE A 27 3.16 14.10 -18.83
C ILE A 27 2.46 14.20 -17.46
N CYS A 28 3.23 14.39 -16.39
CA CYS A 28 2.73 14.60 -15.03
C CYS A 28 1.84 15.85 -14.94
N ALA A 29 2.24 16.97 -15.53
CA ALA A 29 1.44 18.18 -15.59
C ALA A 29 0.10 17.97 -16.32
N TYR A 30 0.11 17.17 -17.39
CA TYR A 30 -1.12 16.76 -18.07
C TYR A 30 -2.01 15.89 -17.17
N LEU A 31 -1.46 14.87 -16.50
CA LEU A 31 -2.21 13.98 -15.61
C LEU A 31 -2.81 14.73 -14.39
N ARG A 32 -2.14 15.78 -13.91
CA ARG A 32 -2.63 16.67 -12.85
C ARG A 32 -3.80 17.57 -13.26
N THR A 33 -4.14 17.67 -14.55
CA THR A 33 -5.33 18.43 -14.95
C THR A 33 -6.59 17.74 -14.40
N PRO A 34 -7.62 18.50 -13.95
CA PRO A 34 -8.81 17.92 -13.32
C PRO A 34 -9.48 16.86 -14.19
N TYR A 35 -9.88 15.76 -13.57
CA TYR A 35 -10.47 14.62 -14.26
C TYR A 35 -11.49 13.92 -13.39
N SER A 36 -12.64 13.60 -13.98
CA SER A 36 -13.64 12.72 -13.36
C SER A 36 -13.53 11.37 -14.04
N ALA A 37 -13.01 10.38 -13.32
CA ALA A 37 -12.97 9.01 -13.81
C ALA A 37 -14.41 8.52 -14.10
N PRO A 38 -14.63 7.72 -15.15
CA PRO A 38 -15.92 7.07 -15.37
C PRO A 38 -16.31 6.29 -14.12
N ALA A 39 -17.60 6.26 -13.79
CA ALA A 39 -18.07 5.37 -12.74
C ALA A 39 -17.76 3.93 -13.15
N GLU A 40 -16.92 3.26 -12.38
CA GLU A 40 -16.60 1.86 -12.60
C GLU A 40 -17.83 0.99 -12.37
N GLU A 41 -18.36 0.36 -13.43
CA GLU A 41 -19.19 -0.85 -13.32
C GLU A 41 -18.29 -2.05 -13.01
N HIS A 42 -17.55 -2.04 -11.89
CA HIS A 42 -16.76 -3.20 -11.51
C HIS A 42 -17.53 -4.11 -10.55
N GLY A 43 -18.29 -5.01 -11.18
CA GLY A 43 -18.66 -6.29 -10.60
C GLY A 43 -17.41 -7.11 -10.26
N HIS A 44 -17.37 -7.60 -9.03
CA HIS A 44 -16.79 -8.89 -8.63
C HIS A 44 -15.48 -9.35 -9.30
N LEU A 45 -14.36 -8.65 -9.15
CA LEU A 45 -13.04 -9.25 -9.41
C LEU A 45 -12.03 -8.83 -8.35
N HIS A 46 -11.99 -9.60 -7.26
CA HIS A 46 -10.84 -10.33 -6.74
C HIS A 46 -11.12 -10.71 -5.29
N ALA A 47 -11.47 -11.99 -5.09
CA ALA A 47 -11.44 -12.60 -3.77
C ALA A 47 -10.01 -12.50 -3.22
N PRO A 48 -9.80 -12.11 -1.96
CA PRO A 48 -8.49 -12.21 -1.32
C PRO A 48 -8.04 -13.67 -1.39
N LEU A 49 -6.78 -13.91 -1.77
CA LEU A 49 -6.14 -15.19 -1.48
C LEU A 49 -6.02 -15.34 0.05
N CYS A 50 -7.08 -15.84 0.67
CA CYS A 50 -7.11 -16.45 2.00
C CYS A 50 -7.85 -17.79 1.86
N PRO A 51 -7.45 -18.85 2.61
CA PRO A 51 -7.85 -20.22 2.32
C PRO A 51 -9.36 -20.44 2.44
N ALA A 52 -9.83 -21.39 1.64
CA ALA A 52 -11.22 -21.57 1.20
C ALA A 52 -12.27 -21.75 2.32
N GLY A 53 -13.45 -21.15 2.08
CA GLY A 53 -14.74 -21.72 2.50
C GLY A 53 -15.68 -20.78 3.24
N ALA A 54 -16.50 -20.01 2.52
CA ALA A 54 -17.89 -19.65 2.91
C ALA A 54 -18.52 -18.83 1.77
N GLY A 55 -19.53 -19.38 1.11
CA GLY A 55 -20.25 -18.73 0.02
C GLY A 55 -21.42 -17.88 0.52
N PHE A 56 -21.62 -16.70 -0.08
CA PHE A 56 -22.88 -15.96 -0.02
C PHE A 56 -23.14 -15.25 -1.35
N ALA A 57 -24.37 -15.38 -1.87
CA ALA A 57 -24.86 -14.76 -3.09
C ALA A 57 -25.57 -13.42 -2.79
N VAL A 58 -25.45 -12.44 -3.69
CA VAL A 58 -26.17 -11.14 -3.63
C VAL A 58 -26.96 -10.94 -4.93
N PRO A 59 -28.22 -10.46 -4.89
CA PRO A 59 -29.07 -10.32 -6.08
C PRO A 59 -28.79 -9.00 -6.84
N VAL A 60 -28.90 -9.06 -8.17
CA VAL A 60 -28.70 -7.94 -9.11
C VAL A 60 -30.03 -7.25 -9.42
N ALA A 61 -30.07 -5.92 -9.39
CA ALA A 61 -31.19 -5.12 -9.88
C ALA A 61 -30.79 -4.39 -11.17
N ASP A 62 -31.63 -4.54 -12.20
CA ASP A 62 -31.48 -3.93 -13.52
C ASP A 62 -31.66 -2.41 -13.50
N ALA A 63 -30.82 -1.69 -14.25
CA ALA A 63 -31.14 -0.36 -14.76
C ALA A 63 -30.51 -0.14 -16.14
N ALA A 64 -31.36 0.22 -17.11
CA ALA A 64 -31.01 0.49 -18.50
C ALA A 64 -30.35 1.88 -18.70
N PRO A 65 -29.60 2.09 -19.81
CA PRO A 65 -28.70 3.24 -19.95
C PRO A 65 -29.32 4.39 -20.73
N THR A 66 -28.88 5.65 -20.49
CA THR A 66 -28.88 6.66 -21.56
C THR A 66 -27.92 7.85 -21.36
N ALA A 67 -27.11 8.08 -22.39
CA ALA A 67 -26.62 9.34 -22.94
C ALA A 67 -25.50 10.16 -22.24
N ALA A 68 -24.27 10.08 -22.81
CA ALA A 68 -23.39 11.20 -23.23
C ALA A 68 -21.90 10.76 -23.32
N GLN A 69 -21.57 9.78 -24.17
CA GLN A 69 -20.29 9.03 -24.11
C GLN A 69 -19.13 9.54 -25.01
N GLY A 70 -19.25 10.68 -25.69
CA GLY A 70 -18.32 11.05 -26.78
C GLY A 70 -16.98 11.71 -26.39
N GLN A 71 -16.90 12.34 -25.22
CA GLN A 71 -15.75 13.18 -24.80
C GLN A 71 -15.00 12.65 -23.56
N PRO A 72 -15.67 12.02 -22.56
CA PRO A 72 -15.00 11.39 -21.43
C PRO A 72 -14.12 10.20 -21.82
N HIS A 73 -14.56 9.39 -22.80
CA HIS A 73 -13.85 8.19 -23.23
C HIS A 73 -12.52 8.53 -23.93
N GLN A 74 -12.51 9.57 -24.76
CA GLN A 74 -11.27 9.96 -25.46
C GLN A 74 -10.21 10.50 -24.50
N GLU A 75 -10.61 11.30 -23.50
CA GLU A 75 -9.67 11.80 -22.48
C GLU A 75 -9.17 10.67 -21.56
N HIS A 76 -10.04 9.72 -21.21
CA HIS A 76 -9.67 8.50 -20.48
C HIS A 76 -8.55 7.73 -21.20
N GLU A 77 -8.72 7.45 -22.51
CA GLU A 77 -7.72 6.74 -23.31
C GLU A 77 -6.37 7.47 -23.38
N VAL A 78 -6.38 8.81 -23.47
CA VAL A 78 -5.14 9.60 -23.48
C VAL A 78 -4.42 9.52 -22.13
N ARG A 79 -5.16 9.53 -21.01
CA ARG A 79 -4.59 9.40 -19.66
C ARG A 79 -4.01 8.01 -19.41
N LEU A 80 -4.71 6.97 -19.84
CA LEU A 80 -4.18 5.61 -19.81
C LEU A 80 -2.89 5.51 -20.64
N THR A 81 -2.85 6.14 -21.81
CA THR A 81 -1.63 6.17 -22.63
C THR A 81 -0.50 6.94 -21.93
N ALA A 82 -0.80 8.06 -21.29
CA ALA A 82 0.18 8.84 -20.51
C ALA A 82 0.77 8.01 -19.35
N GLN A 83 -0.08 7.31 -18.58
CA GLN A 83 0.36 6.39 -17.52
C GLN A 83 1.21 5.25 -18.08
N GLN A 84 0.83 4.69 -19.23
CA GLN A 84 1.58 3.62 -19.89
C GLN A 84 2.98 4.08 -20.33
N ILE A 85 3.12 5.31 -20.85
CA ILE A 85 4.43 5.88 -21.20
C ILE A 85 5.30 6.04 -19.97
N LEU A 86 4.74 6.54 -18.84
CA LEU A 86 5.49 6.60 -17.58
C LEU A 86 5.97 5.21 -17.16
N ARG A 87 5.07 4.22 -17.14
CA ARG A 87 5.41 2.83 -16.81
C ARG A 87 6.54 2.29 -17.68
N GLU A 88 6.44 2.43 -19.00
CA GLU A 88 7.40 1.90 -19.96
C GLU A 88 8.83 2.42 -19.70
N HIS A 89 8.95 3.71 -19.36
CA HIS A 89 10.26 4.34 -19.13
C HIS A 89 10.77 4.20 -17.70
N LEU A 90 9.91 3.92 -16.72
CA LEU A 90 10.31 3.68 -15.33
C LEU A 90 10.60 2.20 -15.05
N HIS A 91 10.18 1.31 -15.93
CA HIS A 91 10.42 -0.12 -15.80
C HIS A 91 11.80 -0.50 -16.35
N PRO A 92 12.74 -0.98 -15.52
CA PRO A 92 14.12 -1.22 -15.93
C PRO A 92 14.30 -2.50 -16.77
N GLY A 93 13.25 -3.32 -16.92
CA GLY A 93 13.24 -4.58 -17.67
C GLY A 93 13.14 -5.81 -16.76
N GLN A 94 12.80 -6.98 -17.31
CA GLN A 94 12.62 -8.18 -16.49
C GLN A 94 13.96 -8.70 -15.91
N ARG A 95 13.91 -9.01 -14.61
CA ARG A 95 14.91 -9.65 -13.71
C ARG A 95 15.65 -8.71 -12.75
N SER A 96 15.13 -8.66 -11.53
CA SER A 96 15.77 -8.34 -10.23
C SER A 96 16.97 -7.39 -10.27
N TRP A 97 16.74 -6.17 -9.78
CA TRP A 97 17.76 -5.16 -9.50
C TRP A 97 18.83 -5.66 -8.52
N PRO A 98 20.12 -5.30 -8.70
CA PRO A 98 20.66 -4.47 -9.79
C PRO A 98 20.83 -5.25 -11.10
N LEU A 99 20.26 -4.72 -12.18
CA LEU A 99 20.40 -5.28 -13.53
C LEU A 99 21.83 -5.11 -14.06
N ARG A 100 22.37 -6.14 -14.72
CA ARG A 100 23.66 -6.04 -15.44
C ARG A 100 23.58 -5.09 -16.64
N ARG A 101 22.40 -4.95 -17.25
CA ARG A 101 22.07 -3.95 -18.28
C ARG A 101 20.57 -3.64 -18.22
N PRO A 102 20.17 -2.40 -17.88
CA PRO A 102 18.77 -1.98 -17.97
C PRO A 102 18.24 -2.05 -19.41
N ALA A 103 16.92 -2.18 -19.55
CA ALA A 103 16.22 -2.05 -20.82
C ALA A 103 16.57 -0.71 -21.47
N ARG A 104 16.70 -0.69 -22.80
CA ARG A 104 17.07 0.53 -23.54
C ARG A 104 16.06 1.68 -23.32
N ALA A 105 14.79 1.34 -23.12
CA ALA A 105 13.72 2.31 -22.86
C ALA A 105 13.76 2.89 -21.44
N PHE A 106 14.51 2.30 -20.51
CA PHE A 106 14.53 2.73 -19.11
C PHE A 106 15.23 4.08 -18.93
N TRP A 107 14.57 4.96 -18.18
CA TRP A 107 15.06 6.28 -17.78
C TRP A 107 15.32 6.25 -16.27
N ALA A 108 16.60 6.25 -15.90
CA ALA A 108 17.02 6.32 -14.50
C ALA A 108 16.85 7.72 -13.91
N ASP A 109 16.82 7.80 -12.58
CA ASP A 109 16.82 9.05 -11.79
C ASP A 109 15.65 10.01 -12.03
N ILE A 110 14.50 9.46 -12.45
CA ILE A 110 13.28 10.21 -12.75
C ILE A 110 12.43 10.46 -11.50
N ASP A 111 11.97 11.70 -11.37
CA ASP A 111 10.99 12.12 -10.38
C ASP A 111 9.58 12.18 -10.97
N LEU A 112 8.57 11.86 -10.16
CA LEU A 112 7.16 12.02 -10.51
C LEU A 112 6.47 13.04 -9.60
N ASP A 113 5.82 14.03 -10.19
CA ASP A 113 4.89 14.92 -9.48
C ASP A 113 3.47 14.76 -10.02
N LEU A 114 2.71 13.89 -9.34
CA LEU A 114 1.31 13.59 -9.60
C LEU A 114 0.42 14.12 -8.47
N THR A 115 0.84 15.21 -7.82
CA THR A 115 0.07 15.91 -6.78
C THR A 115 -1.33 16.27 -7.29
N GLY A 116 -2.37 15.84 -6.57
CA GLY A 116 -3.77 16.09 -6.91
C GLY A 116 -4.28 15.40 -8.18
N ALA A 117 -3.50 14.51 -8.79
CA ALA A 117 -3.92 13.80 -9.99
C ALA A 117 -5.01 12.75 -9.68
N VAL A 118 -5.88 12.50 -10.66
CA VAL A 118 -6.77 11.32 -10.68
C VAL A 118 -6.19 10.31 -11.66
N LEU A 119 -5.77 9.17 -11.12
CA LEU A 119 -5.07 8.10 -11.84
C LEU A 119 -5.99 6.88 -11.89
N VAL A 120 -6.09 6.22 -13.05
CA VAL A 120 -7.02 5.10 -13.27
C VAL A 120 -6.23 3.83 -13.53
N ASP A 121 -6.47 2.77 -12.77
CA ASP A 121 -5.81 1.46 -12.90
C ASP A 121 -4.27 1.57 -13.03
N LEU A 122 -3.66 2.39 -12.18
CA LEU A 122 -2.23 2.70 -12.28
C LEU A 122 -1.38 1.47 -11.94
N ASP A 123 -0.57 1.01 -12.91
CA ASP A 123 0.43 -0.04 -12.71
C ASP A 123 1.86 0.51 -12.82
N LEU A 124 2.54 0.64 -11.68
CA LEU A 124 3.97 0.95 -11.59
C LEU A 124 4.76 -0.23 -11.01
N SER A 125 4.22 -1.45 -11.09
CA SER A 125 4.92 -2.66 -10.64
C SER A 125 6.27 -2.80 -11.33
N GLU A 126 7.27 -3.25 -10.58
CA GLU A 126 8.66 -3.45 -11.00
C GLU A 126 9.36 -2.18 -11.52
N CYS A 127 8.77 -0.99 -11.34
CA CYS A 127 9.40 0.27 -11.73
C CYS A 127 10.46 0.73 -10.72
N VAL A 128 11.42 1.52 -11.19
CA VAL A 128 12.39 2.22 -10.34
C VAL A 128 12.15 3.72 -10.48
N ILE A 129 11.85 4.37 -9.37
CA ILE A 129 11.49 5.79 -9.31
C ILE A 129 12.43 6.47 -8.33
N ARG A 130 12.88 7.69 -8.65
CA ARG A 130 13.74 8.44 -7.74
C ARG A 130 12.91 9.05 -6.63
N ASP A 131 12.22 10.14 -6.87
CA ASP A 131 11.26 10.79 -5.95
C ASP A 131 9.84 10.67 -6.52
N ALA A 132 8.83 10.53 -5.67
CA ALA A 132 7.44 10.49 -6.14
C ALA A 132 6.48 11.22 -5.21
N ARG A 133 5.69 12.14 -5.78
CA ARG A 133 4.68 12.92 -5.06
C ARG A 133 3.29 12.59 -5.59
N PHE A 134 2.46 12.06 -4.70
CA PHE A 134 1.06 11.73 -4.90
C PHE A 134 0.18 12.46 -3.87
N THR A 135 0.65 13.59 -3.34
CA THR A 135 -0.08 14.35 -2.32
C THR A 135 -1.47 14.73 -2.83
N GLY A 136 -2.53 14.39 -2.10
CA GLY A 136 -3.92 14.63 -2.49
C GLY A 136 -4.37 13.89 -3.76
N ALA A 137 -3.59 12.95 -4.29
CA ALA A 137 -3.96 12.20 -5.49
C ALA A 137 -5.08 11.19 -5.19
N THR A 138 -5.92 10.93 -6.19
CA THR A 138 -6.94 9.88 -6.15
C THR A 138 -6.57 8.78 -7.12
N PHE A 139 -6.49 7.56 -6.61
CA PHE A 139 -6.27 6.34 -7.40
C PHE A 139 -7.61 5.63 -7.56
N ALA A 140 -8.20 5.77 -8.74
CA ALA A 140 -9.42 5.08 -9.16
C ALA A 140 -9.03 3.72 -9.77
N GLY A 141 -9.78 2.68 -9.44
CA GLY A 141 -9.46 1.32 -9.89
C GLY A 141 -8.26 0.72 -9.15
N VAL A 142 -7.76 -0.40 -9.67
CA VAL A 142 -6.71 -1.21 -9.02
C VAL A 142 -5.35 -0.53 -9.18
N THR A 143 -4.61 -0.35 -8.10
CA THR A 143 -3.29 0.30 -8.16
C THR A 143 -2.18 -0.65 -7.74
N LEU A 144 -1.17 -0.80 -8.60
CA LEU A 144 -0.10 -1.77 -8.42
C LEU A 144 1.26 -1.08 -8.32
N PHE A 145 1.93 -1.29 -7.19
CA PHE A 145 3.32 -0.91 -6.91
C PHE A 145 4.15 -2.13 -6.51
N ARG A 146 3.78 -3.33 -7.02
CA ARG A 146 4.46 -4.57 -6.66
C ARG A 146 5.92 -4.52 -7.08
N ALA A 147 6.85 -4.82 -6.16
CA ALA A 147 8.28 -4.76 -6.41
C ALA A 147 8.79 -3.42 -6.99
N THR A 148 8.05 -2.31 -6.79
CA THR A 148 8.51 -0.97 -7.15
C THR A 148 9.60 -0.52 -6.18
N ALA A 149 10.66 0.11 -6.70
CA ALA A 149 11.73 0.67 -5.88
C ALA A 149 11.69 2.20 -5.90
N PHE A 150 11.39 2.81 -4.75
CA PHE A 150 11.53 4.24 -4.50
C PHE A 150 12.89 4.52 -3.88
N THR A 151 13.80 5.07 -4.68
CA THR A 151 15.22 5.25 -4.31
C THR A 151 15.49 6.56 -3.52
N ARG A 152 14.47 7.42 -3.42
CA ARG A 152 14.34 8.57 -2.52
C ARG A 152 12.95 8.54 -1.87
N ASP A 153 12.42 9.71 -1.54
CA ASP A 153 11.18 9.86 -0.78
C ASP A 153 9.96 9.62 -1.68
N VAL A 154 8.93 8.98 -1.11
CA VAL A 154 7.60 8.91 -1.72
C VAL A 154 6.54 9.46 -0.77
N HIS A 155 5.69 10.34 -1.28
CA HIS A 155 4.65 11.02 -0.51
C HIS A 155 3.25 10.68 -1.05
N PHE A 156 2.44 10.04 -0.21
CA PHE A 156 1.02 9.76 -0.41
C PHE A 156 0.15 10.57 0.57
N THR A 157 0.65 11.72 1.04
CA THR A 157 -0.06 12.55 2.02
C THR A 157 -1.43 12.96 1.49
N GLU A 158 -2.50 12.73 2.25
CA GLU A 158 -3.89 13.01 1.85
C GLU A 158 -4.35 12.27 0.56
N ALA A 159 -3.61 11.26 0.10
CA ALA A 159 -4.01 10.47 -1.06
C ALA A 159 -5.17 9.52 -0.73
N THR A 160 -5.96 9.17 -1.74
CA THR A 160 -7.05 8.19 -1.61
C THR A 160 -6.91 7.07 -2.64
N PHE A 161 -6.85 5.83 -2.15
CA PHE A 161 -7.00 4.63 -2.96
C PHE A 161 -8.44 4.14 -2.85
N THR A 162 -9.20 4.21 -3.95
CA THR A 162 -10.64 3.89 -3.92
C THR A 162 -10.91 2.39 -3.94
N THR A 163 -10.01 1.61 -4.54
CA THR A 163 -10.08 0.15 -4.58
C THR A 163 -8.79 -0.47 -4.01
N VAL A 164 -8.42 -1.66 -4.47
CA VAL A 164 -7.26 -2.42 -4.00
C VAL A 164 -5.96 -1.71 -4.38
N VAL A 165 -5.02 -1.65 -3.44
CA VAL A 165 -3.64 -1.24 -3.70
C VAL A 165 -2.66 -2.29 -3.20
N GLU A 166 -1.63 -2.56 -4.01
CA GLU A 166 -0.63 -3.58 -3.71
C GLU A 166 0.78 -2.99 -3.79
N PHE A 167 1.44 -2.92 -2.64
CA PHE A 167 2.85 -2.57 -2.46
C PHE A 167 3.69 -3.81 -2.14
N ASP A 168 3.21 -5.01 -2.47
CA ASP A 168 3.93 -6.25 -2.15
C ASP A 168 5.33 -6.25 -2.75
N ASP A 169 6.33 -6.65 -1.95
CA ASP A 169 7.75 -6.63 -2.30
C ASP A 169 8.32 -5.23 -2.70
N ALA A 170 7.56 -4.14 -2.53
CA ALA A 170 8.04 -2.78 -2.82
C ALA A 170 9.14 -2.36 -1.85
N THR A 171 10.08 -1.52 -2.31
CA THR A 171 11.15 -0.97 -1.48
C THR A 171 11.03 0.54 -1.38
N PHE A 172 11.01 1.05 -0.15
CA PHE A 172 10.89 2.46 0.19
C PHE A 172 12.14 2.95 0.91
N THR A 173 12.77 4.01 0.40
CA THR A 173 13.83 4.69 1.16
C THR A 173 13.22 5.52 2.29
N THR A 174 12.26 6.39 1.98
CA THR A 174 11.40 7.06 2.95
C THR A 174 9.98 7.05 2.39
N ALA A 175 8.97 6.74 3.21
CA ALA A 175 7.59 6.74 2.76
C ALA A 175 6.69 7.51 3.72
N ARG A 176 5.85 8.40 3.16
CA ARG A 176 4.84 9.15 3.89
C ARG A 176 3.45 8.78 3.40
N PHE A 177 2.69 8.14 4.27
CA PHE A 177 1.29 7.74 4.15
C PHE A 177 0.44 8.54 5.15
N ILE A 178 0.71 9.84 5.27
CA ILE A 178 0.08 10.71 6.27
C ILE A 178 -1.32 11.09 5.80
N ASP A 179 -2.34 10.92 6.65
CA ASP A 179 -3.75 11.18 6.29
C ASP A 179 -4.22 10.45 5.01
N VAL A 180 -3.55 9.35 4.65
CA VAL A 180 -3.93 8.55 3.48
C VAL A 180 -5.20 7.75 3.79
N LYS A 181 -6.05 7.57 2.77
CA LYS A 181 -7.24 6.70 2.85
C LYS A 181 -7.10 5.51 1.92
N PHE A 182 -7.08 4.31 2.49
CA PHE A 182 -7.24 3.05 1.78
C PHE A 182 -8.69 2.59 1.91
N ALA A 183 -9.49 2.83 0.87
CA ALA A 183 -10.92 2.53 0.89
C ALA A 183 -11.24 1.04 0.65
N SER A 184 -10.26 0.25 0.22
CA SER A 184 -10.33 -1.22 0.10
C SER A 184 -9.07 -1.86 0.71
N VAL A 185 -8.77 -3.10 0.33
CA VAL A 185 -7.60 -3.86 0.78
C VAL A 185 -6.31 -3.13 0.41
N ALA A 186 -5.40 -3.00 1.38
CA ALA A 186 -4.07 -2.45 1.17
C ALA A 186 -3.01 -3.51 1.50
N GLY A 187 -2.31 -3.98 0.48
CA GLY A 187 -1.22 -4.96 0.58
C GLY A 187 0.14 -4.28 0.70
N PHE A 188 0.93 -4.69 1.70
CA PHE A 188 2.32 -4.32 1.92
C PHE A 188 3.16 -5.57 2.23
N GLY A 189 2.71 -6.75 1.76
CA GLY A 189 3.35 -8.02 2.08
C GLY A 189 4.79 -8.02 1.60
N LYS A 190 5.74 -8.35 2.49
CA LYS A 190 7.18 -8.34 2.19
C LYS A 190 7.74 -7.00 1.69
N ALA A 191 6.99 -5.90 1.79
CA ALA A 191 7.51 -4.57 1.50
C ALA A 191 8.68 -4.25 2.44
N THR A 192 9.70 -3.57 1.93
CA THR A 192 10.86 -3.13 2.71
C THR A 192 10.83 -1.62 2.89
N PHE A 193 10.78 -1.16 4.13
CA PHE A 193 10.96 0.24 4.51
C PHE A 193 12.38 0.42 5.03
N ALA A 194 13.27 0.86 4.13
CA ALA A 194 14.71 1.04 4.37
C ALA A 194 15.02 2.23 5.30
N GLY A 195 14.12 3.21 5.35
CA GLY A 195 14.19 4.36 6.25
C GLY A 195 12.84 4.59 6.93
N ALA A 196 12.50 5.84 7.21
CA ALA A 196 11.29 6.18 7.95
C ALA A 196 10.02 5.87 7.13
N ALA A 197 9.06 5.22 7.77
CA ALA A 197 7.73 4.93 7.25
C ALA A 197 6.67 5.58 8.16
N ASP A 198 6.02 6.62 7.66
CA ASP A 198 5.08 7.42 8.42
C ASP A 198 3.65 7.18 7.92
N PHE A 199 2.86 6.45 8.69
CA PHE A 199 1.44 6.16 8.51
C PHE A 199 0.57 6.98 9.48
N THR A 200 1.05 8.13 9.93
CA THR A 200 0.33 8.99 10.87
C THR A 200 -1.05 9.35 10.30
N ARG A 201 -2.11 9.08 11.08
CA ARG A 201 -3.52 9.29 10.69
C ARG A 201 -3.96 8.55 9.42
N ALA A 202 -3.21 7.53 8.98
CA ALA A 202 -3.66 6.67 7.89
C ALA A 202 -4.95 5.93 8.27
N THR A 203 -5.88 5.84 7.32
CA THR A 203 -7.16 5.13 7.49
C THR A 203 -7.22 3.93 6.56
N PHE A 204 -7.34 2.74 7.15
CA PHE A 204 -7.56 1.47 6.45
C PHE A 204 -9.01 1.04 6.67
N THR A 205 -9.84 1.13 5.63
CA THR A 205 -11.26 0.76 5.70
C THR A 205 -11.46 -0.75 5.68
N TYR A 206 -10.64 -1.47 4.93
CA TYR A 206 -10.62 -2.94 4.85
C TYR A 206 -9.28 -3.49 5.33
N ASN A 207 -8.98 -4.76 5.00
CA ASN A 207 -7.79 -5.44 5.46
C ASN A 207 -6.52 -4.68 5.07
N ALA A 208 -5.64 -4.47 6.06
CA ALA A 208 -4.30 -3.97 5.88
C ALA A 208 -3.30 -5.11 6.11
N ALA A 209 -2.60 -5.54 5.07
CA ALA A 209 -1.72 -6.70 5.13
C ALA A 209 -0.25 -6.28 5.08
N PHE A 210 0.42 -6.28 6.22
CA PHE A 210 1.86 -6.03 6.35
C PHE A 210 2.66 -7.32 6.58
N THR A 211 2.05 -8.50 6.43
CA THR A 211 2.70 -9.78 6.76
C THR A 211 4.05 -9.94 6.05
N GLY A 212 5.10 -10.16 6.84
CA GLY A 212 6.47 -10.30 6.35
C GLY A 212 7.12 -9.02 5.83
N ALA A 213 6.48 -7.85 5.93
CA ALA A 213 7.10 -6.56 5.68
C ALA A 213 8.30 -6.35 6.62
N ASN A 214 9.26 -5.53 6.21
CA ASN A 214 10.48 -5.27 6.97
C ASN A 214 10.65 -3.76 7.20
N PHE A 215 10.55 -3.32 8.46
CA PHE A 215 10.75 -1.94 8.86
C PHE A 215 12.14 -1.78 9.46
N THR A 216 13.09 -1.31 8.65
CA THR A 216 14.47 -1.12 9.13
C THR A 216 14.69 0.24 9.79
N GLY A 217 13.97 1.27 9.33
CA GLY A 217 13.89 2.58 9.99
C GLY A 217 12.73 2.68 10.98
N ILE A 218 12.40 3.91 11.36
CA ILE A 218 11.26 4.21 12.25
C ILE A 218 9.95 3.89 11.53
N ALA A 219 9.03 3.22 12.21
CA ALA A 219 7.67 2.98 11.73
C ALA A 219 6.67 3.72 12.63
N ASP A 220 5.99 4.72 12.09
CA ASP A 220 5.04 5.53 12.85
C ASP A 220 3.60 5.29 12.36
N PHE A 221 2.76 4.71 13.21
CA PHE A 221 1.33 4.49 13.01
C PHE A 221 0.50 5.35 13.97
N THR A 222 1.04 6.48 14.43
CA THR A 222 0.36 7.38 15.36
C THR A 222 -1.01 7.78 14.83
N ARG A 223 -2.06 7.52 15.61
CA ARG A 223 -3.46 7.78 15.24
C ARG A 223 -3.93 7.09 13.95
N ALA A 224 -3.24 6.06 13.47
CA ALA A 224 -3.74 5.24 12.37
C ALA A 224 -5.00 4.48 12.80
N THR A 225 -5.95 4.32 11.89
CA THR A 225 -7.22 3.61 12.16
C THR A 225 -7.38 2.42 11.22
N PHE A 226 -7.53 1.23 11.79
CA PHE A 226 -7.76 -0.03 11.09
C PHE A 226 -9.19 -0.49 11.37
N HIS A 227 -10.09 -0.28 10.41
CA HIS A 227 -11.50 -0.65 10.56
C HIS A 227 -11.75 -2.15 10.46
N SER A 228 -10.95 -2.84 9.64
CA SER A 228 -10.97 -4.29 9.50
C SER A 228 -9.66 -4.89 10.03
N ASN A 229 -9.24 -6.03 9.49
CA ASN A 229 -8.09 -6.75 10.01
C ASN A 229 -6.76 -6.06 9.65
N ALA A 230 -5.86 -5.96 10.61
CA ALA A 230 -4.50 -5.47 10.43
C ALA A 230 -3.51 -6.58 10.76
N TRP A 231 -2.73 -6.99 9.76
CA TRP A 231 -1.81 -8.13 9.85
C TRP A 231 -0.35 -7.67 9.81
N PHE A 232 0.28 -7.62 10.99
CA PHE A 232 1.71 -7.36 11.20
C PHE A 232 2.47 -8.65 11.56
N GLY A 233 1.96 -9.80 11.10
CA GLY A 233 2.57 -11.10 11.40
C GLY A 233 3.94 -11.27 10.76
N ALA A 234 4.89 -11.83 11.52
CA ALA A 234 6.28 -12.03 11.08
C ALA A 234 6.99 -10.76 10.57
N VAL A 235 6.62 -9.59 11.10
CA VAL A 235 7.23 -8.30 10.77
C VAL A 235 8.39 -8.00 11.71
N PRO A 236 9.63 -7.86 11.20
CA PRO A 236 10.70 -7.21 11.95
C PRO A 236 10.57 -5.68 11.91
N PHE A 237 10.50 -5.08 13.10
CA PHE A 237 10.69 -3.65 13.35
C PHE A 237 12.10 -3.46 13.94
N ALA A 238 13.07 -3.15 13.09
CA ALA A 238 14.45 -2.95 13.51
C ALA A 238 14.67 -1.59 14.19
N GLY A 239 13.99 -0.54 13.69
CA GLY A 239 13.90 0.76 14.32
C GLY A 239 12.73 0.85 15.32
N ASP A 240 12.48 2.04 15.82
CA ASP A 240 11.37 2.30 16.75
C ASP A 240 10.03 2.16 16.04
N ALA A 241 9.04 1.58 16.73
CA ALA A 241 7.69 1.37 16.23
C ALA A 241 6.66 2.07 17.12
N THR A 242 5.93 3.05 16.57
CA THR A 242 4.96 3.83 17.33
C THR A 242 3.54 3.51 16.86
N PHE A 243 2.67 3.12 17.78
CA PHE A 243 1.23 2.90 17.57
C PHE A 243 0.40 3.81 18.49
N THR A 244 0.96 4.94 18.89
CA THR A 244 0.34 5.85 19.86
C THR A 244 -1.00 6.37 19.37
N ALA A 245 -2.04 6.19 20.18
CA ALA A 245 -3.44 6.49 19.83
C ALA A 245 -3.95 5.83 18.53
N ALA A 246 -3.29 4.77 18.05
CA ALA A 246 -3.80 3.97 16.93
C ALA A 246 -5.07 3.21 17.36
N THR A 247 -6.00 3.01 16.45
CA THR A 247 -7.28 2.33 16.72
C THR A 247 -7.42 1.10 15.83
N PHE A 248 -7.56 -0.07 16.46
CA PHE A 248 -7.81 -1.34 15.81
C PHE A 248 -9.24 -1.79 16.14
N ILE A 249 -10.10 -1.87 15.12
CA ILE A 249 -11.52 -2.27 15.27
C ILE A 249 -11.68 -3.75 14.95
N GLY A 250 -11.13 -4.19 13.81
CA GLY A 250 -11.03 -5.60 13.44
C GLY A 250 -9.85 -6.31 14.11
N ASN A 251 -9.48 -7.49 13.61
CA ASN A 251 -8.39 -8.27 14.21
C ASN A 251 -7.05 -7.54 14.09
N ALA A 252 -6.21 -7.63 15.12
CA ALA A 252 -4.87 -7.05 15.16
C ALA A 252 -3.85 -8.15 15.41
N GLY A 253 -3.24 -8.68 14.34
CA GLY A 253 -2.29 -9.78 14.43
C GLY A 253 -0.85 -9.29 14.37
N PHE A 254 -0.11 -9.43 15.46
CA PHE A 254 1.33 -9.18 15.57
C PHE A 254 2.13 -10.47 15.74
N GLY A 255 1.49 -11.64 15.59
CA GLY A 255 2.11 -12.93 15.82
C GLY A 255 3.45 -13.09 15.08
N ARG A 256 4.49 -13.55 15.81
CA ARG A 256 5.87 -13.70 15.32
C ARG A 256 6.56 -12.40 14.88
N ALA A 257 6.00 -11.22 15.17
CA ALA A 257 6.70 -9.96 14.96
C ALA A 257 7.92 -9.85 15.90
N THR A 258 8.89 -9.02 15.52
CA THR A 258 10.06 -8.72 16.36
C THR A 258 10.24 -7.22 16.47
N PHE A 259 10.17 -6.68 17.68
CA PHE A 259 10.45 -5.28 17.99
C PHE A 259 11.87 -5.18 18.55
N ALA A 260 12.82 -4.74 17.71
CA ALA A 260 14.21 -4.56 18.12
C ALA A 260 14.48 -3.17 18.73
N GLY A 261 13.83 -2.14 18.18
CA GLY A 261 13.76 -0.79 18.75
C GLY A 261 12.72 -0.67 19.86
N ASP A 262 12.49 0.56 20.31
CA ASP A 262 11.43 0.85 21.27
C ASP A 262 10.06 0.74 20.59
N VAL A 263 9.05 0.30 21.35
CA VAL A 263 7.68 0.19 20.86
C VAL A 263 6.68 0.83 21.80
N ASP A 264 5.84 1.72 21.27
CA ASP A 264 4.87 2.50 22.05
C ASP A 264 3.44 2.25 21.58
N PHE A 265 2.57 1.80 22.49
CA PHE A 265 1.12 1.61 22.28
C PHE A 265 0.29 2.57 23.16
N THR A 266 0.89 3.63 23.69
CA THR A 266 0.21 4.58 24.58
C THR A 266 -1.05 5.13 23.92
N GLY A 267 -2.18 5.06 24.61
CA GLY A 267 -3.47 5.49 24.05
C GLY A 267 -4.05 4.64 22.91
N ALA A 268 -3.37 3.59 22.42
CA ALA A 268 -3.90 2.72 21.37
C ALA A 268 -5.18 1.97 21.80
N THR A 269 -6.14 1.77 20.91
CA THR A 269 -7.31 0.92 21.18
C THR A 269 -7.10 -0.41 20.48
N LEU A 270 -6.98 -1.49 21.26
CA LEU A 270 -6.80 -2.87 20.76
C LEU A 270 -8.06 -3.69 21.09
N PRO A 271 -8.49 -4.60 20.20
CA PRO A 271 -9.45 -5.63 20.56
C PRO A 271 -8.97 -6.48 21.74
N PRO A 272 -9.87 -7.19 22.44
CA PRO A 272 -9.50 -8.10 23.50
C PRO A 272 -8.44 -9.14 23.07
N ALA A 273 -7.69 -9.65 24.03
CA ALA A 273 -6.88 -10.84 23.81
C ALA A 273 -7.84 -12.00 23.49
N GLY A 274 -7.59 -12.73 22.41
CA GLY A 274 -8.39 -13.87 22.00
C GLY A 274 -7.57 -14.81 21.16
N GLU A 275 -7.79 -16.11 21.32
CA GLU A 275 -7.31 -17.09 20.36
C GLU A 275 -8.05 -16.92 19.03
N ILE A 276 -7.43 -17.40 17.95
CA ILE A 276 -8.04 -17.43 16.62
C ILE A 276 -9.31 -18.29 16.68
N ASP A 277 -10.45 -17.67 16.95
CA ASP A 277 -11.77 -18.29 16.86
C ASP A 277 -12.47 -17.78 15.59
N LEU A 278 -12.36 -18.57 14.52
CA LEU A 278 -12.98 -18.27 13.23
C LEU A 278 -14.52 -18.41 13.26
N SER A 279 -15.10 -18.87 14.38
CA SER A 279 -16.54 -19.12 14.54
C SER A 279 -17.28 -18.03 15.32
N ALA A 280 -16.56 -17.13 16.01
CA ALA A 280 -17.14 -16.03 16.76
C ALA A 280 -16.89 -14.67 16.06
N PRO A 281 -17.87 -13.76 16.01
CA PRO A 281 -17.73 -12.45 15.37
C PRO A 281 -16.88 -11.44 16.17
N SER A 282 -16.18 -11.88 17.22
CA SER A 282 -15.36 -11.01 18.06
C SER A 282 -14.01 -10.73 17.42
N SER A 283 -13.62 -9.46 17.35
CA SER A 283 -12.26 -9.09 17.00
C SER A 283 -11.27 -9.45 18.11
N TRP A 284 -10.04 -9.81 17.73
CA TRP A 284 -8.99 -10.23 18.66
C TRP A 284 -7.65 -9.57 18.37
N THR A 285 -6.80 -9.55 19.39
CA THR A 285 -5.40 -9.12 19.29
C THR A 285 -4.48 -10.27 19.64
N ASP A 286 -3.44 -10.47 18.82
CA ASP A 286 -2.48 -11.57 18.95
C ASP A 286 -1.05 -11.07 18.95
N PHE A 287 -0.33 -11.43 20.00
CA PHE A 287 1.11 -11.22 20.15
C PHE A 287 1.86 -12.55 20.34
N THR A 288 1.27 -13.69 19.97
CA THR A 288 1.88 -15.01 20.08
C THR A 288 3.23 -15.07 19.38
N ALA A 289 4.23 -15.61 20.08
CA ALA A 289 5.62 -15.66 19.60
C ALA A 289 6.21 -14.30 19.16
N THR A 290 5.66 -13.18 19.63
CA THR A 290 6.23 -11.84 19.41
C THR A 290 7.43 -11.64 20.32
N THR A 291 8.49 -11.04 19.78
CA THR A 291 9.71 -10.73 20.53
C THR A 291 9.82 -9.22 20.79
N PHE A 292 10.09 -8.83 22.03
CA PHE A 292 10.33 -7.44 22.45
C PHE A 292 11.74 -7.29 23.04
N ASN A 293 12.70 -6.78 22.27
CA ASN A 293 14.11 -6.72 22.69
C ASN A 293 14.37 -5.67 23.79
N ARG A 294 13.50 -4.66 23.89
CA ARG A 294 13.57 -3.58 24.89
C ARG A 294 12.58 -3.78 26.05
N GLY A 295 11.94 -4.94 26.13
CA GLY A 295 10.93 -5.27 27.13
C GLY A 295 9.51 -5.06 26.62
N VAL A 296 8.56 -5.74 27.28
CA VAL A 296 7.14 -5.69 26.91
C VAL A 296 6.52 -4.37 27.40
N PRO A 297 5.91 -3.55 26.52
CA PRO A 297 5.19 -2.36 26.96
C PRO A 297 4.10 -2.72 27.99
N PRO A 298 3.88 -1.93 29.06
CA PRO A 298 2.92 -2.27 30.10
C PRO A 298 1.51 -2.57 29.58
N LYS A 299 1.09 -1.85 28.53
CA LYS A 299 -0.21 -2.05 27.88
C LYS A 299 -0.36 -3.43 27.21
N LEU A 300 0.76 -4.02 26.78
CA LEU A 300 0.78 -5.31 26.11
C LEU A 300 0.95 -6.49 27.06
N ALA A 301 1.24 -6.24 28.34
CA ALA A 301 1.40 -7.30 29.34
C ALA A 301 0.25 -8.34 29.36
N PRO A 302 -1.05 -7.95 29.21
CA PRO A 302 -2.15 -8.91 29.15
C PRO A 302 -2.14 -9.85 27.93
N PHE A 303 -1.40 -9.51 26.88
CA PHE A 303 -1.39 -10.25 25.60
C PHE A 303 -0.16 -11.17 25.44
N VAL A 304 0.87 -11.01 26.30
CA VAL A 304 2.20 -11.63 26.11
C VAL A 304 2.55 -12.65 27.22
N SER A 305 1.74 -12.76 28.28
CA SER A 305 1.92 -13.71 29.40
C SER A 305 0.78 -14.73 29.46
N PRO A 306 0.99 -15.98 29.94
CA PRO A 306 0.04 -17.07 29.74
C PRO A 306 -1.30 -16.78 30.42
N PRO A 307 -2.42 -17.39 29.97
CA PRO A 307 -3.69 -17.26 30.68
C PRO A 307 -3.54 -17.73 32.14
N PRO A 308 -4.24 -17.11 33.11
CA PRO A 308 -4.16 -17.54 34.49
C PRO A 308 -4.81 -18.92 34.65
N GLY A 309 -4.00 -19.94 34.94
CA GLY A 309 -4.46 -21.22 35.49
C GLY A 309 -4.70 -22.35 34.48
N GLY A 310 -3.62 -22.99 34.04
CA GLY A 310 -3.66 -24.30 33.40
C GLY A 310 -2.45 -25.10 33.83
N SER A 311 -2.48 -25.63 35.05
CA SER A 311 -1.50 -26.62 35.51
C SER A 311 -1.49 -27.80 34.54
N LEU A 312 -0.33 -28.12 33.98
CA LEU A 312 -0.09 -29.42 33.34
C LEU A 312 -0.46 -30.52 34.36
N PRO A 313 -1.32 -31.49 34.03
CA PRO A 313 -1.47 -32.65 34.88
C PRO A 313 -0.13 -33.39 34.92
N ASP A 314 0.37 -33.55 36.14
CA ASP A 314 1.48 -34.41 36.51
C ASP A 314 1.24 -35.81 35.94
N MET A 315 2.00 -36.19 34.92
CA MET A 315 2.07 -37.58 34.44
C MET A 315 3.14 -38.31 35.25
N GLY A 316 2.86 -38.44 36.54
CA GLY A 316 3.60 -39.25 37.49
C GLY A 316 3.02 -40.67 37.53
N GLN A 317 3.84 -41.61 37.04
CA GLN A 317 3.77 -43.09 37.14
C GLN A 317 2.73 -43.84 36.30
#